data_AF-A0A6G1K2X0-F1
#
_entry.id   AF-A0A6G1K2X0-F1
#
_cell.length_a   1.000
_cell.length_b   1.000
_cell.length_c   1.000
_cell.angle_alpha   90.00
_cell.angle_beta   90.00
_cell.angle_gamma   90.00
#
_symmetry.space_group_name_H-M   'P 1'
#
loop_
_entity.id
_entity.type
_entity.pdbx_description
1 polymer ?
#
loop_
_entity_poly.entity_id
_entity_poly.type
_entity_poly.pdbx_seq_one_letter_code
_entity_poly.pdbx_strand_id
1 'polypeptide(L)' 'MCYQVIERYSVCRCLYYKHAVDPCAAHGQRGHMVQEKMVLVGYACASHSSHRSEAAYDLPSTGVLPDSGYASGGYPSAQR' A
#
# COMPACT_ATOMS: atom_id res chain seq x y z
N MET A 1 -0.31 9.50 22.08
CA MET A 1 -1.22 10.08 21.05
C MET A 1 -1.58 8.98 20.09
N CYS A 2 -2.86 8.86 19.72
CA CYS A 2 -3.27 7.89 18.69
C CYS A 2 -3.02 8.49 17.32
N TYR A 3 -2.67 7.65 16.35
CA TYR A 3 -2.41 8.09 14.98
C TYR A 3 -3.38 7.45 14.01
N GLN A 4 -3.70 8.16 12.94
CA GLN A 4 -4.35 7.57 11.78
C GLN A 4 -3.50 7.85 10.55
N VAL A 5 -2.90 6.81 9.98
CA VAL A 5 -2.13 6.94 8.74
C VAL A 5 -3.10 7.11 7.58
N ILE A 6 -2.90 8.17 6.80
CA ILE A 6 -3.68 8.46 5.60
C ILE A 6 -2.72 8.46 4.43
N GLU A 7 -2.82 7.43 3.62
CA GLU A 7 -2.02 7.29 2.42
C GLU A 7 -2.70 8.05 1.28
N ARG A 8 -1.93 8.86 0.56
CA ARG A 8 -2.39 9.64 -0.58
C ARG A 8 -1.42 9.52 -1.73
N TYR A 9 -1.94 9.54 -2.95
CA TYR A 9 -1.10 9.55 -4.14
C TYR A 9 -0.20 10.79 -4.20
N SER A 10 1.09 10.61 -4.50
CA SER A 10 2.07 11.70 -4.54
C SER A 10 1.73 12.82 -5.54
N VAL A 11 1.10 12.49 -6.67
CA VAL A 11 0.84 13.43 -7.78
C VAL A 11 -0.46 14.22 -7.58
N CYS A 12 -1.58 13.56 -7.31
CA CYS A 12 -2.90 14.21 -7.19
C CYS A 12 -3.37 14.46 -5.74
N ARG A 13 -2.72 13.88 -4.74
CA ARG A 13 -3.11 13.89 -3.32
C ARG A 13 -4.48 13.28 -3.00
N CYS A 14 -5.10 12.53 -3.92
CA CYS A 14 -6.31 11.76 -3.63
C CYS A 14 -6.02 10.62 -2.64
N LEU A 15 -7.05 10.18 -1.92
CA LEU A 15 -6.95 9.11 -0.93
C LEU A 15 -6.56 7.79 -1.63
N TYR A 16 -5.47 7.18 -1.19
CA TYR A 16 -5.11 5.81 -1.53
C TYR A 16 -5.75 4.85 -0.53
N TYR A 17 -5.46 5.05 0.76
CA TYR A 17 -5.99 4.24 1.85
C TYR A 17 -6.08 5.03 3.15
N LYS A 18 -7.11 4.76 3.95
CA LYS A 18 -7.26 5.30 5.32
C LYS A 18 -7.16 4.14 6.29
N HIS A 19 -6.04 4.06 6.99
CA HIS A 19 -5.80 3.00 7.98
C HIS A 19 -6.76 3.11 9.17
N ALA A 20 -6.88 2.02 9.92
CA ALA A 20 -7.44 2.08 11.26
C ALA A 20 -6.63 3.04 12.15
N VAL A 21 -7.25 3.52 13.23
CA VAL A 21 -6.53 4.30 14.25
C VAL A 21 -5.59 3.37 15.01
N ASP A 22 -4.31 3.70 15.05
CA ASP A 22 -3.32 3.07 15.93
C ASP A 22 -3.56 3.54 17.38
N PRO A 23 -4.03 2.65 18.28
CA PRO A 23 -4.45 3.02 19.62
C PRO A 23 -3.25 3.08 20.56
N CYS A 24 -2.89 4.27 21.03
CA CYS A 24 -2.00 4.41 22.18
C CYS A 24 -2.74 4.08 23.50
N ALA A 25 -2.00 3.91 24.60
CA ALA A 25 -2.55 3.54 25.92
C ALA A 25 -3.67 4.46 26.48
N ALA A 26 -3.82 5.68 25.95
CA ALA A 26 -4.89 6.63 26.32
C ALA A 26 -6.08 6.63 25.35
N HIS A 27 -6.16 5.68 24.40
CA HIS A 27 -7.28 5.58 23.47
C HIS A 27 -8.62 5.45 24.21
N GLY A 28 -9.64 6.20 23.76
CA GLY A 28 -10.97 6.25 24.40
C GLY A 28 -11.08 7.15 25.64
N GLN A 29 -9.99 7.74 26.14
CA GLN A 29 -10.06 8.71 27.25
C GLN A 29 -10.69 10.04 26.80
N ARG A 30 -11.38 10.73 27.73
CA ARG A 30 -11.97 12.05 27.43
C ARG A 30 -10.89 13.08 27.08
N GLY A 31 -11.14 13.87 26.04
CA GLY A 31 -10.17 14.86 25.53
C GLY A 31 -9.02 14.24 24.72
N HIS A 32 -9.00 12.92 24.50
CA HIS A 32 -7.98 12.28 23.68
C HIS A 32 -8.19 12.57 22.19
N MET A 33 -7.17 13.10 21.52
CA MET A 33 -7.21 13.41 20.08
C MET A 33 -6.47 12.35 19.25
N VAL A 34 -7.04 12.03 18.10
CA VAL A 34 -6.39 11.24 17.04
C VAL A 34 -5.69 12.21 16.09
N GLN A 35 -4.41 11.99 15.83
CA GLN A 35 -3.63 12.78 14.88
C GLN A 35 -3.55 12.07 13.53
N GLU A 36 -4.10 12.67 12.47
CA GLU A 36 -3.92 12.18 11.12
C GLU A 36 -2.47 12.45 10.64
N LYS A 37 -1.82 11.41 10.10
CA LYS A 37 -0.50 11.51 9.47
C LYS A 37 -0.64 11.17 7.99
N MET A 38 -0.52 12.19 7.14
CA MET A 38 -0.50 11.98 5.69
C MET A 38 0.86 11.45 5.24
N VAL A 39 0.83 10.35 4.49
CA VAL A 39 1.99 9.75 3.82
C VAL A 39 1.72 9.78 2.33
N LEU A 40 2.67 10.30 1.54
CA LEU A 40 2.58 10.25 0.08
C LEU A 40 3.11 8.89 -0.39
N VAL A 41 2.26 8.12 -1.06
CA VAL A 41 2.56 6.77 -1.57
C VAL A 41 2.31 6.69 -3.07
N GLY A 42 3.06 5.82 -3.75
CA GLY A 42 2.90 5.55 -5.18
C GLY A 42 2.98 6.79 -6.09
N TYR A 43 2.54 6.63 -7.34
CA TYR A 43 2.50 7.69 -8.35
C TYR A 43 1.22 7.52 -9.18
N ALA A 44 0.25 8.43 -9.03
CA ALA A 44 -1.00 8.42 -9.81
C ALA A 44 -1.59 9.84 -9.90
N CYS A 45 -1.79 10.52 -11.03
CA CYS A 45 -1.78 10.15 -12.47
C CYS A 45 -3.09 9.57 -13.03
N ALA A 46 -3.45 10.00 -14.26
CA ALA A 46 -4.57 9.56 -15.11
C ALA A 46 -5.81 8.96 -14.40
N SER A 47 -6.38 9.67 -13.41
CA SER A 47 -7.54 9.24 -12.63
C SER A 47 -7.39 7.92 -11.83
N HIS A 48 -6.14 7.44 -11.63
CA HIS A 48 -5.60 6.70 -10.47
C HIS A 48 -4.82 5.37 -10.66
N SER A 49 -4.76 4.62 -11.75
CA SER A 49 -5.41 4.66 -13.06
C SER A 49 -5.85 3.24 -13.43
N SER A 50 -6.85 3.14 -14.31
CA SER A 50 -7.31 1.91 -15.00
C SER A 50 -7.80 0.71 -14.16
N HIS A 51 -7.37 0.48 -12.92
CA HIS A 51 -7.74 -0.72 -12.16
C HIS A 51 -8.60 -0.43 -10.92
N ARG A 52 -9.59 -1.28 -10.68
CA ARG A 52 -10.42 -1.24 -9.48
C ARG A 52 -9.58 -1.46 -8.23
N SER A 53 -9.98 -0.79 -7.15
CA SER A 53 -9.69 -1.23 -5.79
C SER A 53 -10.44 -2.53 -5.51
N GLU A 54 -9.93 -3.64 -6.03
CA GLU A 54 -10.34 -5.00 -5.67
C GLU A 54 -9.86 -5.31 -4.25
N ALA A 55 -10.50 -4.65 -3.28
CA ALA A 55 -10.70 -5.20 -1.93
C ALA A 55 -11.93 -6.14 -1.94
N ALA A 56 -12.17 -6.80 -3.07
CA ALA A 56 -13.12 -7.88 -3.25
C ALA A 56 -12.34 -9.20 -3.19
N TYR A 57 -12.81 -10.06 -2.31
CA TYR A 57 -12.28 -11.37 -1.93
C TYR A 57 -12.71 -12.43 -2.96
N ASP A 58 -12.40 -12.21 -4.25
CA ASP A 58 -12.73 -13.15 -5.30
C ASP A 58 -11.61 -14.19 -5.53
N LEU A 59 -11.99 -15.46 -5.47
CA LEU A 59 -11.11 -16.63 -5.58
C LEU A 59 -10.45 -16.71 -6.97
N PRO A 60 -9.16 -17.06 -7.07
CA PRO A 60 -8.53 -17.36 -8.35
C PRO A 60 -8.92 -18.77 -8.85
N SER A 61 -10.08 -18.86 -9.51
CA SER A 61 -10.41 -19.90 -10.50
C SER A 61 -10.86 -19.18 -11.77
N THR A 62 -9.99 -18.83 -12.71
CA THR A 62 -9.20 -19.78 -13.51
C THR A 62 -7.96 -19.06 -14.08
N GLY A 63 -6.80 -19.72 -14.08
CA GLY A 63 -5.51 -19.03 -14.17
C GLY A 63 -5.02 -18.62 -15.56
N VAL A 64 -4.30 -17.51 -15.59
CA VAL A 64 -3.11 -17.28 -16.45
C VAL A 64 -2.06 -16.61 -15.54
N LEU A 65 -0.90 -17.24 -15.34
CA LEU A 65 0.17 -16.66 -14.53
C LEU A 65 0.92 -15.59 -15.34
N PRO A 66 1.22 -14.40 -14.77
CA PRO A 66 2.14 -13.46 -15.41
C PRO A 66 3.58 -13.95 -15.23
N ASP A 67 4.20 -14.38 -16.34
CA ASP A 67 5.61 -14.80 -16.39
C ASP A 67 6.52 -13.63 -15.98
N SER A 68 6.93 -13.64 -14.72
CA SER A 68 7.83 -12.64 -14.15
C SER A 68 9.27 -13.11 -14.35
N GLY A 69 9.76 -12.99 -15.59
CA GLY A 69 11.11 -13.37 -15.99
C GLY A 69 12.21 -12.48 -15.37
N TYR A 70 12.53 -12.68 -14.09
CA TYR A 70 13.71 -12.10 -13.45
C TYR A 70 14.92 -13.03 -13.62
N ALA A 71 15.65 -12.88 -14.73
CA ALA A 71 16.91 -13.60 -14.95
C ALA A 71 18.07 -12.90 -14.22
N SER A 72 18.30 -13.23 -12.95
CA SER A 72 19.53 -12.84 -12.24
C SER A 72 20.71 -13.66 -12.77
N GLY A 73 21.62 -13.00 -13.49
CA GLY A 73 22.74 -13.65 -14.17
C GLY A 73 23.66 -14.44 -13.23
N GLY A 74 23.95 -15.69 -13.60
CA GLY A 74 24.90 -16.55 -12.89
C GLY A 74 26.33 -16.09 -13.07
N TYR A 75 27.01 -15.79 -11.95
CA TYR A 75 28.44 -15.52 -11.93
C TYR A 75 29.23 -16.76 -12.39
N PRO A 76 30.20 -16.64 -13.32
CA PRO A 76 31.05 -17.77 -13.69
C PRO A 76 32.06 -18.03 -12.56
N SER A 77 31.72 -18.95 -11.65
CA SER A 77 32.69 -19.50 -10.70
C SER A 77 33.68 -20.39 -11.46
N ALA A 78 34.86 -19.83 -11.76
CA ALA A 78 35.96 -20.58 -12.34
C ALA A 78 36.37 -21.75 -11.43
N GLN A 79 36.52 -22.93 -12.00
CA GLN A 79 37.12 -24.07 -11.32
C GLN A 79 38.12 -24.75 -12.26
N ARG A 80 39.23 -25.21 -11.66
CA ARG A 80 40.48 -25.60 -12.32
C ARG A 80 40.45 -27.01 -12.90
#